data_AF-A0A423XKD4-F1
#
_entry.id   AF-A0A423XKD4-F1
#
_cell.length_a   1.000
_cell.length_b   1.000
_cell.length_c   1.000
_cell.angle_alpha   90.00
_cell.angle_beta   90.00
_cell.angle_gamma   90.00
#
_symmetry.space_group_name_H-M   'P 1'
#
loop_
_entity.id
_entity.type
_entity.pdbx_description
1 polymer ?
#
loop_
_entity_poly.entity_id
_entity_poly.type
_entity_poly.pdbx_seq_one_letter_code
_entity_poly.pdbx_strand_id
1 'polypeptide(L)'
;MSNLDPFVVAVFGPPPPGIDLYEETETRNDIITAVFLALATLSVVARWAARKISGARLQADDYVIFVSLVLCIVTGVLNIIFGPAGSGHHVWTLTPAILIYGFKVQTFWTHVVIEN
;
A
#
# COMPACT_ATOMS: atom_id res chain seq x y z
N MET A 1 -13.06 -26.77 -7.94
CA MET A 1 -12.07 -26.53 -9.01
C MET A 1 -12.19 -25.07 -9.37
N SER A 2 -11.21 -24.26 -9.00
CA SER A 2 -11.17 -22.82 -9.29
C SER A 2 -11.28 -22.62 -10.80
N ASN A 3 -12.24 -21.80 -11.24
CA ASN A 3 -12.32 -21.35 -12.63
C ASN A 3 -11.17 -20.36 -12.84
N LEU A 4 -9.99 -20.87 -13.17
CA LEU A 4 -8.83 -20.07 -13.51
C LEU A 4 -9.14 -19.23 -14.76
N ASP A 5 -8.77 -17.96 -14.74
CA ASP A 5 -8.96 -17.09 -15.89
C ASP A 5 -8.04 -17.53 -17.06
N PRO A 6 -8.57 -17.76 -18.27
CA PRO A 6 -7.78 -18.16 -19.42
C PRO A 6 -6.64 -17.20 -19.77
N PHE A 7 -6.83 -15.89 -19.55
CA PHE A 7 -5.80 -14.88 -19.76
C PHE A 7 -4.64 -15.07 -18.78
N VAL A 8 -4.95 -15.32 -17.51
CA VAL A 8 -3.93 -15.51 -16.47
C VAL A 8 -3.10 -16.77 -16.74
N VAL A 9 -3.74 -17.86 -17.14
CA VAL A 9 -3.03 -19.09 -17.54
C VAL A 9 -2.18 -18.87 -18.80
N ALA A 10 -2.65 -18.06 -19.75
CA ALA A 10 -1.86 -17.74 -20.95
C ALA A 10 -0.60 -16.92 -20.66
N VAL A 11 -0.65 -16.02 -19.67
CA VAL A 11 0.47 -15.16 -19.29
C VAL A 11 1.44 -15.86 -18.32
N PHE A 12 0.92 -16.53 -17.30
CA PHE A 12 1.72 -17.09 -16.19
C PHE A 12 1.90 -18.61 -16.25
N GLY A 13 1.20 -19.30 -17.15
CA GLY A 13 1.16 -20.76 -17.21
C GLY A 13 0.21 -21.39 -16.17
N PRO A 14 0.03 -22.72 -16.21
CA PRO A 14 -0.78 -23.43 -15.22
C PRO A 14 -0.11 -23.41 -13.83
N PRO A 15 -0.90 -23.39 -12.74
CA PRO A 15 -0.33 -23.45 -11.39
C PRO A 15 0.40 -24.79 -11.17
N PRO A 16 1.53 -24.78 -10.44
CA PRO A 16 2.21 -26.02 -10.04
C PRO A 16 1.29 -26.94 -9.23
N PRO A 17 1.46 -28.27 -9.33
CA PRO A 17 0.65 -29.20 -8.56
C PRO A 17 0.88 -29.03 -7.06
N GLY A 18 -0.21 -28.95 -6.29
CA GLY A 18 -0.18 -28.89 -4.83
C GLY A 18 0.02 -27.49 -4.23
N ILE A 19 0.03 -26.43 -5.05
CA ILE A 19 0.06 -25.05 -4.55
C ILE A 19 -1.28 -24.66 -3.92
N ASP A 20 -1.25 -24.05 -2.73
CA ASP A 20 -2.45 -23.54 -2.08
C ASP A 20 -2.81 -22.15 -2.61
N LEU A 21 -3.80 -22.08 -3.48
CA LEU A 21 -4.28 -20.81 -4.05
C LEU A 21 -5.03 -19.94 -3.04
N TYR A 22 -5.36 -20.46 -1.86
CA TYR A 22 -6.00 -19.71 -0.78
C TYR A 22 -4.98 -19.06 0.17
N GLU A 23 -3.69 -19.34 0.01
CA GLU A 23 -2.66 -18.65 0.77
C GLU A 23 -2.59 -17.18 0.32
N GLU A 24 -2.83 -16.27 1.27
CA GLU A 24 -2.76 -14.83 1.06
C GLU A 24 -1.82 -14.17 2.07
N THR A 25 -1.16 -13.11 1.65
CA THR A 25 -0.32 -12.26 2.50
C THR A 25 -0.97 -10.88 2.74
N GLU A 26 -2.10 -10.59 2.11
CA GLU A 26 -2.85 -9.33 2.19
C GLU A 26 -3.03 -8.86 3.63
N THR A 27 -3.75 -9.66 4.43
CA THR A 27 -4.07 -9.34 5.83
C THR A 27 -2.82 -9.02 6.65
N ARG A 28 -1.73 -9.77 6.45
CA ARG A 28 -0.47 -9.53 7.17
C ARG A 28 0.16 -8.20 6.78
N ASN A 29 0.21 -7.89 5.48
CA ASN A 29 0.80 -6.65 4.98
C ASN A 29 0.01 -5.42 5.41
N ASP A 30 -1.31 -5.52 5.45
CA ASP A 30 -2.19 -4.43 5.88
C ASP A 30 -2.01 -4.11 7.36
N ILE A 31 -1.91 -5.14 8.21
CA ILE A 31 -1.60 -4.96 9.64
C ILE A 31 -0.25 -4.26 9.81
N ILE A 32 0.78 -4.73 9.11
CA ILE A 32 2.12 -4.13 9.19
C ILE A 32 2.07 -2.66 8.76
N THR A 33 1.41 -2.36 7.65
CA THR A 33 1.23 -0.99 7.13
C THR A 33 0.53 -0.10 8.15
N ALA A 34 -0.56 -0.57 8.75
CA ALA A 34 -1.30 0.17 9.77
C ALA A 34 -0.43 0.47 11.01
N VAL A 35 0.35 -0.51 11.48
CA VAL A 35 1.26 -0.33 12.62
C VAL A 35 2.33 0.73 12.31
N PHE A 36 2.97 0.65 11.14
CA PHE A 36 3.99 1.64 10.76
C PHE A 36 3.39 3.04 10.58
N LEU A 37 2.19 3.17 10.02
CA LEU A 37 1.50 4.46 9.93
C LEU A 37 1.17 5.05 11.30
N ALA A 38 0.74 4.21 12.26
CA ALA A 38 0.50 4.65 13.63
C ALA A 38 1.80 5.15 14.28
N LEU A 39 2.90 4.41 14.14
CA LEU A 39 4.21 4.81 14.66
C LEU A 39 4.73 6.10 14.00
N ALA A 40 4.57 6.24 12.68
CA ALA A 40 4.94 7.45 11.96
C ALA A 40 4.13 8.66 12.45
N THR A 41 2.82 8.49 12.64
CA THR A 41 1.93 9.53 13.16
C THR A 41 2.36 9.96 14.57
N LEU A 42 2.60 9.00 15.47
CA LEU A 42 3.08 9.27 16.82
C LEU A 42 4.42 10.01 16.82
N SER A 43 5.34 9.64 15.93
CA SER A 43 6.63 10.32 15.78
C SER A 43 6.47 11.80 15.40
N VAL A 44 5.62 12.10 14.42
CA VAL A 44 5.35 13.48 13.99
C VAL A 44 4.67 14.30 15.09
N VAL A 45 3.69 13.71 15.79
CA VAL A 45 3.02 14.37 16.93
C VAL A 45 4.02 14.65 18.06
N ALA A 46 4.85 13.66 18.41
CA ALA A 46 5.89 13.83 19.42
C ALA A 46 6.87 14.94 19.05
N ARG A 47 7.23 15.03 17.77
CA ARG A 47 8.10 16.09 17.25
C ARG A 47 7.47 17.49 17.42
N TRP A 48 6.20 17.66 17.06
CA TRP A 48 5.51 18.92 17.29
C TRP A 48 5.36 19.26 18.78
N ALA A 49 5.06 18.26 19.61
CA ALA A 49 4.99 18.44 21.06
C ALA A 49 6.34 18.90 21.63
N ALA A 50 7.45 18.29 21.21
CA ALA A 50 8.79 18.69 21.62
C ALA A 50 9.10 20.15 21.22
N ARG A 51 8.81 20.54 19.97
CA ARG A 51 8.98 21.93 19.51
C ARG A 51 8.16 22.92 20.34
N LYS A 52 6.90 22.58 20.64
CA LYS A 52 6.01 23.39 21.48
C LYS A 52 6.54 23.55 22.91
N ILE A 53 6.99 22.46 23.54
CA ILE A 53 7.55 22.48 24.90
C ILE A 53 8.83 23.31 24.96
N SER A 54 9.70 23.19 23.95
CA SER A 54 10.94 23.97 23.88
C SER A 54 10.72 25.45 23.53
N GLY A 55 9.48 25.89 23.26
CA GLY A 55 9.18 27.25 22.80
C GLY A 55 9.80 27.60 21.43
N ALA A 56 10.28 26.59 20.70
CA ALA A 56 10.93 26.77 19.42
C ALA A 56 9.88 27.04 18.32
N ARG A 57 10.22 27.92 17.39
CA ARG A 57 9.40 28.12 16.19
C ARG A 57 9.42 26.86 15.32
N LEU A 58 8.28 26.54 14.72
CA LEU A 58 8.19 25.51 13.69
C LEU A 58 9.09 25.88 12.52
N GLN A 59 10.00 24.98 12.18
CA GLN A 59 10.92 25.17 11.06
C GLN A 59 10.32 24.55 9.79
N ALA A 60 10.88 24.90 8.63
CA ALA A 60 10.44 24.33 7.34
C ALA A 60 10.42 22.78 7.36
N ASP A 61 11.40 22.18 8.03
CA ASP A 61 11.50 20.73 8.23
C ASP A 61 10.26 20.13 8.94
N ASP A 62 9.66 20.87 9.88
CA ASP A 62 8.47 20.42 10.62
C ASP A 62 7.21 20.40 9.74
N TYR A 63 7.18 21.19 8.67
CA TYR A 63 6.10 21.16 7.67
C TYR A 63 6.34 20.06 6.64
N VAL A 64 7.59 19.88 6.19
CA VAL A 64 7.94 18.82 5.22
C VAL A 64 7.64 17.45 5.79
N ILE A 65 7.97 17.20 7.06
CA ILE A 65 7.68 15.91 7.70
C ILE A 65 6.17 15.66 7.84
N PHE A 66 5.37 16.71 8.07
CA PHE A 66 3.93 16.60 8.13
C PHE A 66 3.32 16.31 6.75
N VAL A 67 3.77 17.00 5.71
CA VAL A 67 3.35 16.73 4.32
C VAL A 67 3.72 15.30 3.92
N SER A 68 4.94 14.86 4.26
CA SER A 68 5.38 13.48 4.02
C SER A 68 4.48 12.46 4.72
N LEU A 69 4.08 12.71 5.98
CA LEU A 69 3.13 11.85 6.69
C LEU A 69 1.78 11.75 5.97
N VAL A 70 1.24 12.87 5.47
CA VAL A 70 -0.03 12.87 4.72
C VAL A 70 0.09 12.01 3.46
N LEU A 71 1.19 12.15 2.70
CA LEU A 71 1.44 11.34 1.50
C LEU A 71 1.57 9.84 1.84
N CYS A 72 2.25 9.51 2.93
CA CYS A 72 2.35 8.13 3.44
C CYS A 72 0.98 7.56 3.82
N ILE A 73 0.13 8.33 4.50
CA ILE A 73 -1.22 7.90 4.88
C ILE A 73 -2.04 7.59 3.63
N VAL A 74 -2.06 8.49 2.64
CA VAL A 74 -2.79 8.26 1.39
C VAL A 74 -2.27 7.00 0.69
N THR A 75 -0.95 6.82 0.62
CA THR A 75 -0.33 5.63 0.02
C THR A 75 -0.76 4.34 0.73
N GLY A 76 -0.71 4.31 2.06
CA GLY A 76 -1.10 3.14 2.83
C GLY A 76 -2.59 2.83 2.73
N VAL A 77 -3.46 3.86 2.72
CA VAL A 77 -4.91 3.68 2.51
C VAL A 77 -5.20 3.11 1.13
N LEU A 78 -4.55 3.62 0.09
CA LEU A 78 -4.67 3.06 -1.25
C LEU A 78 -4.26 1.58 -1.24
N ASN A 79 -3.11 1.24 -0.64
CA ASN A 79 -2.63 -0.14 -0.56
C ASN A 79 -3.65 -1.09 0.10
N ILE A 80 -4.25 -0.67 1.22
CA ILE A 80 -5.28 -1.47 1.92
C ILE A 80 -6.55 -1.61 1.07
N ILE A 81 -6.99 -0.56 0.39
CA ILE A 81 -8.16 -0.62 -0.50
C ILE A 81 -7.90 -1.55 -1.71
N PHE A 82 -6.66 -1.62 -2.18
CA PHE A 82 -6.25 -2.51 -3.28
C PHE A 82 -5.91 -3.94 -2.81
N GLY A 83 -5.79 -4.20 -1.51
CA GLY A 83 -5.57 -5.54 -0.96
C GLY A 83 -6.59 -6.56 -1.49
N PRO A 84 -7.91 -6.32 -1.29
CA PRO A 84 -8.96 -7.24 -1.74
C PRO A 84 -9.05 -7.36 -3.27
N ALA A 85 -8.46 -6.39 -3.98
CA ALA A 85 -8.28 -6.43 -5.42
C ALA A 85 -7.06 -7.30 -5.82
N GLY A 86 -6.60 -8.24 -4.99
CA GLY A 86 -5.60 -9.24 -5.38
C GLY A 86 -4.16 -8.92 -5.00
N SER A 87 -3.90 -7.84 -4.27
CA SER A 87 -2.58 -7.53 -3.72
C SER A 87 -2.27 -8.49 -2.57
N GLY A 88 -1.42 -9.49 -2.82
CA GLY A 88 -1.04 -10.50 -1.82
C GLY A 88 -1.71 -11.86 -1.99
N HIS A 89 -2.55 -12.02 -3.02
CA HIS A 89 -3.09 -13.30 -3.46
C HIS A 89 -2.18 -13.92 -4.53
N HIS A 90 -2.31 -15.23 -4.75
CA HIS A 90 -1.61 -15.91 -5.83
C HIS A 90 -2.01 -15.36 -7.21
N VAL A 91 -1.05 -15.23 -8.14
CA VAL A 91 -1.31 -14.70 -9.50
C VAL A 91 -2.44 -15.41 -10.23
N TRP A 92 -2.65 -16.70 -9.93
CA TRP A 92 -3.68 -17.55 -10.52
C TRP A 92 -5.11 -17.30 -10.01
N THR A 93 -5.29 -16.51 -8.95
CA THR A 93 -6.62 -16.11 -8.44
C THR A 93 -7.04 -14.72 -8.93
N LEU A 94 -6.17 -14.02 -9.67
CA LEU A 94 -6.41 -12.66 -10.14
C LEU A 94 -7.31 -12.64 -11.37
N THR A 95 -7.99 -11.51 -11.58
CA THR A 95 -8.70 -11.21 -12.84
C THR A 95 -8.01 -10.06 -13.58
N PRO A 96 -8.09 -10.01 -14.93
CA PRO A 96 -7.47 -8.95 -15.73
C PRO A 96 -7.94 -7.54 -15.35
N ALA A 97 -9.23 -7.40 -15.01
CA ALA A 97 -9.82 -6.11 -14.64
C ALA A 97 -9.17 -5.54 -13.36
N ILE A 98 -8.98 -6.40 -12.37
CA ILE A 98 -8.33 -6.09 -11.10
C ILE A 98 -6.88 -5.65 -11.31
N LEU A 99 -6.12 -6.41 -12.12
CA LEU A 99 -4.72 -6.10 -12.43
C LEU A 99 -4.59 -4.73 -13.09
N ILE A 100 -5.39 -4.47 -14.14
CA ILE A 100 -5.34 -3.21 -14.87
C ILE A 100 -5.74 -2.04 -13.98
N TYR A 101 -6.77 -2.20 -13.16
CA TYR A 101 -7.25 -1.14 -12.27
C TYR A 101 -6.21 -0.81 -11.18
N GLY A 102 -5.66 -1.83 -10.51
CA GLY A 102 -4.61 -1.65 -9.50
C GLY A 102 -3.37 -0.95 -10.07
N PHE A 103 -2.86 -1.42 -11.21
CA PHE A 103 -1.70 -0.78 -11.87
C PHE A 103 -1.98 0.66 -12.26
N LYS A 104 -3.14 0.98 -12.82
CA LYS A 104 -3.48 2.36 -13.20
C LYS A 104 -3.49 3.31 -12.01
N VAL A 105 -4.08 2.91 -10.90
CA VAL A 105 -4.14 3.78 -9.72
C VAL A 105 -2.77 3.93 -9.07
N GLN A 106 -2.00 2.85 -9.00
CA GLN A 106 -0.63 2.93 -8.49
C GLN A 106 0.26 3.82 -9.36
N THR A 107 0.23 3.65 -10.69
CA THR A 107 1.01 4.50 -11.62
C THR A 107 0.58 5.96 -11.54
N PHE A 108 -0.74 6.23 -11.49
CA PHE A 108 -1.25 7.59 -11.28
C PHE A 108 -0.72 8.20 -9.99
N TRP A 109 -0.79 7.47 -8.88
CA TRP A 109 -0.31 7.95 -7.59
C TRP A 109 1.21 8.20 -7.58
N THR A 110 2.01 7.34 -8.21
CA THR A 110 3.46 7.57 -8.33
C THR A 110 3.80 8.83 -9.12
N HIS A 111 3.07 9.13 -10.20
CA HIS A 111 3.27 10.38 -10.94
C HIS A 111 2.92 11.61 -10.10
N VAL A 112 1.85 11.54 -9.29
CA VAL A 112 1.46 12.62 -8.39
C VAL A 112 2.49 12.87 -7.28
N VAL A 113 3.14 11.81 -6.77
CA VAL A 113 4.06 11.95 -5.62
C VAL A 113 5.51 12.21 -6.05
N ILE A 114 5.98 11.58 -7.12
CA ILE A 114 7.41 11.55 -7.49
C ILE A 114 7.75 12.55 -8.60
N GLU A 115 6.86 12.78 -9.55
CA GLU A 115 7.13 13.60 -10.75
C GLU A 115 6.61 15.04 -10.67
N ASN A 116 6.39 15.57 -9.46
CA ASN A 116 6.10 16.99 -9.24
C ASN A 116 7.37 17.83 -9.01
#